data_AF-A0A2K6SJI3-F1
#
_entry.id   AF-A0A2K6SJI3-F1
#
_cell.length_a   1.000
_cell.length_b   1.000
_cell.length_c   1.000
_cell.angle_alpha   90.00
_cell.angle_beta   90.00
_cell.angle_gamma   90.00
#
_symmetry.space_group_name_H-M   'P 1'
#
loop_
_entity.id
_entity.type
_entity.pdbx_description
1 polymer ?
#
loop_
_entity_poly.entity_id
_entity_poly.type
_entity_poly.pdbx_seq_one_letter_code
_entity_poly.pdbx_strand_id
1 'polypeptide(L)'
;MKKYCQVIRVIAHTQMRLLPLHQKKAHLMEIQVNGGTVAKELDWACERLEQQVTVNQMFGQDEMINVIGVTKGKGYKGVTSRLHKVACIRQKGYHHHTEINKKIYKIGQGYLIKDGKLIKNNASTDYDLSDKSINPLGGFVYYGEVTNDFVMLKGCMAGTKKRRLNLCKSLLMQTKRRALEKIDFKFIDTTSKFDHGHFQTTEGKKAFMGPKGA
;
A
#
# COMPACT_ATOMS: atom_id res chain seq x y z
N MET A 1 -18.47 -6.85 28.06
CA MET A 1 -17.57 -7.55 27.11
C MET A 1 -16.61 -8.52 27.81
N LYS A 2 -15.87 -8.10 28.87
CA LYS A 2 -14.85 -8.95 29.54
C LYS A 2 -15.33 -10.34 30.02
N LYS A 3 -16.60 -10.48 30.39
CA LYS A 3 -17.16 -11.71 31.01
C LYS A 3 -17.69 -12.74 30.00
N TYR A 4 -18.13 -12.31 28.80
CA TYR A 4 -18.91 -13.16 27.88
C TYR A 4 -18.34 -13.22 26.46
N CYS A 5 -17.54 -12.24 26.04
CA CYS A 5 -17.01 -12.20 24.68
C CYS A 5 -15.78 -13.11 24.58
N GLN A 6 -15.66 -13.84 23.47
CA GLN A 6 -14.47 -14.65 23.17
C GLN A 6 -13.50 -13.91 22.24
N VAL A 7 -14.01 -13.02 21.40
CA VAL A 7 -13.24 -12.30 20.39
C VAL A 7 -13.59 -10.82 20.49
N ILE A 8 -12.55 -9.98 20.49
CA ILE A 8 -12.69 -8.53 20.45
C ILE A 8 -12.32 -8.02 19.06
N ARG A 9 -13.21 -7.22 18.46
CA ARG A 9 -12.98 -6.52 17.19
C ARG A 9 -13.14 -5.03 17.41
N VAL A 10 -12.21 -4.24 16.88
CA VAL A 10 -12.29 -2.78 16.85
C VAL A 10 -12.86 -2.31 15.53
N ILE A 11 -13.71 -1.29 15.58
CA ILE A 11 -14.18 -0.61 14.37
C ILE A 11 -13.15 0.47 14.03
N ALA A 12 -12.50 0.30 12.89
CA ALA A 12 -11.55 1.27 12.34
C ALA A 12 -12.12 1.92 11.09
N HIS A 13 -11.79 3.21 10.89
CA HIS A 13 -12.16 3.94 9.70
C HIS A 13 -10.94 4.45 8.93
N THR A 14 -11.04 4.55 7.60
CA THR A 14 -9.98 5.15 6.77
C THR A 14 -10.15 6.67 6.68
N GLN A 15 -9.07 7.43 6.79
CA GLN A 15 -9.08 8.89 6.64
C GLN A 15 -9.00 9.34 5.17
N MET A 16 -10.13 9.33 4.46
CA MET A 16 -10.18 9.61 3.01
C MET A 16 -9.85 11.06 2.64
N ARG A 17 -10.01 12.01 3.57
CA ARG A 17 -9.70 13.43 3.33
C ARG A 17 -8.20 13.69 3.10
N LEU A 18 -7.33 12.83 3.64
CA LEU A 18 -5.88 12.91 3.45
C LEU A 18 -5.43 12.46 2.05
N LEU A 19 -6.32 11.85 1.26
CA LEU A 19 -5.99 11.34 -0.07
C LEU A 19 -6.49 12.32 -1.15
N PRO A 20 -5.76 12.45 -2.28
CA PRO A 20 -6.17 13.26 -3.43
C PRO A 20 -7.25 12.56 -4.27
N LEU A 21 -8.28 11.99 -3.61
CA LEU A 21 -9.37 11.27 -4.23
C LEU A 21 -10.68 12.06 -4.11
N HIS A 22 -11.56 11.85 -5.10
CA HIS A 22 -12.90 12.43 -5.11
C HIS A 22 -13.78 11.89 -3.97
N GLN A 23 -13.64 10.60 -3.66
CA GLN A 23 -14.39 9.98 -2.57
C GLN A 23 -13.97 10.55 -1.22
N LYS A 24 -14.91 11.18 -0.50
CA LYS A 24 -14.69 11.71 0.86
C LYS A 24 -15.23 10.82 1.96
N LYS A 25 -16.16 9.91 1.65
CA LYS A 25 -16.74 8.96 2.61
C LYS A 25 -15.70 7.95 3.07
N ALA A 26 -15.47 7.89 4.38
CA ALA A 26 -14.59 6.92 5.02
C ALA A 26 -15.10 5.48 4.85
N HIS A 27 -14.17 4.53 4.81
CA HIS A 27 -14.48 3.12 4.84
C HIS A 27 -14.36 2.59 6.26
N LEU A 28 -15.44 1.97 6.75
CA LEU A 28 -15.45 1.25 8.03
C LEU A 28 -14.97 -0.19 7.82
N MET A 29 -14.25 -0.71 8.81
CA MET A 29 -13.83 -2.10 8.90
C MET A 29 -13.78 -2.54 10.35
N GLU A 30 -14.06 -3.81 10.55
CA GLU A 30 -13.74 -4.50 11.80
C GLU A 30 -12.35 -5.12 11.70
N ILE A 31 -11.51 -4.84 12.68
CA ILE A 31 -10.19 -5.43 12.81
C ILE A 31 -10.18 -6.21 14.12
N GLN A 32 -9.87 -7.49 14.05
CA GLN A 32 -9.75 -8.32 15.24
C GLN A 32 -8.48 -7.95 16.00
N VAL A 33 -8.60 -7.72 17.31
CA VAL A 33 -7.47 -7.58 18.21
C VAL A 33 -7.08 -8.99 18.65
N ASN A 34 -5.81 -9.31 18.51
CA ASN A 34 -5.27 -10.60 18.93
C ASN A 34 -4.14 -10.35 19.93
N GLY A 35 -4.17 -11.05 21.06
CA GLY A 35 -3.01 -11.15 21.96
C GLY A 35 -3.38 -11.16 23.43
N GLY A 36 -3.22 -12.32 24.07
CA GLY A 36 -3.42 -12.48 25.51
C GLY A 36 -4.86 -12.87 25.87
N THR A 37 -5.37 -12.31 26.97
CA THR A 37 -6.73 -12.59 27.46
C THR A 37 -7.70 -11.52 26.98
N VAL A 38 -8.99 -11.86 26.84
CA VAL A 38 -10.07 -10.95 26.40
C VAL A 38 -10.10 -9.64 27.21
N ALA A 39 -9.79 -9.71 28.51
CA ALA A 39 -9.71 -8.51 29.34
C ALA A 39 -8.60 -7.56 28.87
N LYS A 40 -7.40 -8.08 28.59
CA LYS A 40 -6.26 -7.29 28.09
C LYS A 40 -6.50 -6.76 26.68
N GLU A 41 -7.14 -7.55 25.82
CA GLU A 41 -7.50 -7.11 24.47
C GLU A 41 -8.49 -5.94 24.51
N LEU A 42 -9.48 -6.00 25.42
CA LEU A 42 -10.44 -4.90 25.59
C LEU A 42 -9.77 -3.65 26.17
N ASP A 43 -8.92 -3.80 27.18
CA ASP A 43 -8.21 -2.67 27.79
C ASP A 43 -7.30 -2.00 26.75
N TRP A 44 -6.55 -2.78 25.97
CA TRP A 44 -5.75 -2.28 24.85
C TRP A 44 -6.58 -1.53 23.81
N ALA A 45 -7.77 -2.03 23.49
CA ALA A 45 -8.69 -1.41 22.54
C ALA A 45 -9.26 -0.10 23.08
N CYS A 46 -9.65 -0.06 24.36
CA CYS A 46 -10.16 1.13 25.02
C CYS A 46 -9.12 2.26 25.08
N GLU A 47 -7.85 1.96 25.38
CA GLU A 47 -6.76 2.94 25.40
C GLU A 47 -6.51 3.61 24.04
N ARG A 48 -6.83 2.92 22.94
CA ARG A 48 -6.57 3.37 21.56
C ARG A 48 -7.82 3.88 20.85
N LEU A 49 -8.93 4.04 21.58
CA LEU A 49 -10.09 4.74 21.04
C LEU A 49 -9.71 6.17 20.67
N GLU A 50 -10.25 6.64 19.54
CA GLU A 50 -10.00 7.98 18.98
C GLU A 50 -8.55 8.29 18.58
N GLN A 51 -7.62 7.34 18.76
CA GLN A 51 -6.24 7.49 18.35
C GLN A 51 -6.01 6.99 16.92
N GLN A 52 -5.07 7.63 16.23
CA GLN A 52 -4.63 7.17 14.91
C GLN A 52 -3.62 6.03 15.04
N VAL A 53 -3.94 4.91 14.40
CA VAL A 53 -3.00 3.79 14.25
C VAL A 53 -2.21 3.96 12.96
N THR A 54 -0.88 3.96 13.05
CA THR A 54 0.01 4.02 11.89
C THR A 54 0.34 2.62 11.36
N VAL A 55 0.71 2.54 10.07
CA VAL A 55 0.97 1.25 9.42
C VAL A 55 2.21 0.56 10.02
N ASN A 56 3.20 1.35 10.45
CA ASN A 56 4.44 0.86 11.06
C ASN A 56 4.22 0.17 12.41
N GLN A 57 3.13 0.49 13.12
CA GLN A 57 2.76 -0.20 14.37
C GLN A 57 2.16 -1.60 14.10
N MET A 58 1.58 -1.80 12.92
CA MET A 58 0.85 -3.03 12.59
C MET A 58 1.73 -4.05 11.87
N PHE A 59 2.60 -3.59 10.97
CA PHE A 59 3.44 -4.45 10.14
C PHE A 59 4.92 -4.09 10.27
N GLY A 60 5.78 -5.11 10.22
CA GLY A 60 7.22 -4.94 10.12
C GLY A 60 7.70 -4.85 8.67
N GLN A 61 8.87 -4.23 8.48
CA GLN A 61 9.61 -4.37 7.23
C GLN A 61 10.01 -5.84 7.01
N ASP A 62 10.03 -6.30 5.76
CA ASP A 62 10.29 -7.69 5.36
C ASP A 62 9.27 -8.74 5.86
N GLU A 63 8.19 -8.31 6.53
CA GLU A 63 7.10 -9.20 6.93
C GLU A 63 6.28 -9.68 5.73
N MET A 64 5.77 -10.91 5.83
CA MET A 64 4.85 -11.49 4.87
C MET A 64 3.40 -11.27 5.29
N ILE A 65 2.63 -10.67 4.39
CA ILE A 65 1.24 -10.31 4.60
C ILE A 65 0.35 -10.92 3.52
N ASN A 66 -0.95 -10.89 3.78
CA ASN A 66 -1.98 -11.18 2.81
C ASN A 66 -2.67 -9.87 2.39
N VAL A 67 -3.04 -9.78 1.12
CA VAL A 67 -3.77 -8.63 0.61
C VAL A 67 -5.10 -9.07 0.04
N ILE A 68 -6.16 -8.49 0.56
CA ILE A 68 -7.53 -8.75 0.14
C ILE A 68 -7.99 -7.54 -0.67
N GLY A 69 -8.47 -7.84 -1.88
CA GLY A 69 -8.94 -6.80 -2.79
C GLY A 69 -9.95 -7.34 -3.79
N VAL A 70 -10.47 -6.42 -4.60
CA VAL A 70 -11.32 -6.76 -5.73
C VAL A 70 -10.48 -6.63 -7.00
N THR A 71 -10.57 -7.60 -7.90
CA THR A 71 -9.88 -7.59 -9.20
C THR A 71 -10.45 -6.54 -10.16
N LYS A 72 -9.64 -6.06 -11.12
CA LYS A 72 -10.09 -5.08 -12.12
C LYS A 72 -11.28 -5.66 -12.89
N GLY A 73 -12.41 -4.96 -12.86
CA GLY A 73 -13.59 -5.33 -13.62
C GLY A 73 -13.29 -5.25 -15.12
N LYS A 74 -13.47 -6.37 -15.83
CA LYS A 74 -13.30 -6.44 -17.29
C LYS A 74 -14.64 -6.37 -18.05
N GLY A 75 -15.72 -6.01 -17.35
CA GLY A 75 -17.07 -6.01 -17.89
C GLY A 75 -17.54 -7.40 -18.29
N TYR A 76 -18.40 -7.46 -19.28
CA TYR A 76 -18.86 -8.70 -19.87
C TYR A 76 -17.77 -9.29 -20.77
N LYS A 77 -17.42 -10.56 -20.57
CA LYS A 77 -16.36 -11.22 -21.36
C LYS A 77 -16.83 -12.58 -21.86
N GLY A 78 -16.47 -12.90 -23.10
CA GLY A 78 -16.69 -14.21 -23.71
C GLY A 78 -15.82 -15.30 -23.07
N VAL A 79 -16.16 -16.54 -23.35
CA VAL A 79 -15.66 -17.75 -22.67
C VAL A 79 -14.17 -17.95 -22.91
N THR A 80 -13.71 -17.74 -24.14
CA THR A 80 -12.30 -17.83 -24.52
C THR A 80 -11.43 -16.89 -23.68
N SER A 81 -11.82 -15.62 -23.57
CA SER A 81 -11.06 -14.61 -22.79
C SER A 81 -11.16 -14.76 -21.27
N ARG A 82 -12.10 -15.58 -20.77
CA ARG A 82 -12.34 -15.77 -19.33
C ARG A 82 -11.78 -17.08 -18.79
N LEU A 83 -12.12 -18.17 -19.45
CA LEU A 83 -11.90 -19.53 -18.98
C LEU A 83 -10.87 -20.28 -19.83
N HIS A 84 -10.43 -19.69 -20.95
CA HIS A 84 -9.57 -20.35 -21.93
C HIS A 84 -10.16 -21.71 -22.37
N LYS A 85 -11.49 -21.77 -22.52
CA LYS A 85 -12.30 -22.95 -22.89
C LYS A 85 -13.31 -22.62 -23.99
N VAL A 86 -13.86 -23.66 -24.62
CA VAL A 86 -14.95 -23.58 -25.62
C VAL A 86 -16.26 -23.15 -24.94
N ALA A 87 -17.15 -22.52 -25.71
CA ALA A 87 -18.24 -21.67 -25.24
C ALA A 87 -19.25 -22.31 -24.27
N CYS A 88 -19.34 -21.77 -23.05
CA CYS A 88 -20.42 -21.99 -22.08
C CYS A 88 -20.90 -20.65 -21.45
N ILE A 89 -21.98 -20.69 -20.66
CA ILE A 89 -22.70 -19.50 -20.17
C ILE A 89 -21.80 -18.49 -19.43
N ARG A 90 -22.10 -17.23 -19.70
CA ARG A 90 -21.31 -16.02 -19.45
C ARG A 90 -21.41 -15.54 -17.97
N GLN A 91 -20.31 -15.11 -17.35
CA GLN A 91 -20.24 -14.59 -15.95
C GLN A 91 -19.90 -13.08 -15.86
N LYS A 92 -20.05 -12.44 -14.68
CA LYS A 92 -19.61 -11.05 -14.42
C LYS A 92 -18.10 -11.00 -14.11
N GLY A 93 -17.39 -9.97 -14.61
CA GLY A 93 -15.92 -9.98 -14.80
C GLY A 93 -15.06 -9.47 -13.66
N TYR A 94 -15.48 -9.67 -12.42
CA TYR A 94 -14.71 -9.31 -11.23
C TYR A 94 -14.90 -10.35 -10.13
N HIS A 95 -13.88 -10.49 -9.30
CA HIS A 95 -13.85 -11.41 -8.17
C HIS A 95 -13.15 -10.76 -6.98
N HIS A 96 -13.63 -11.10 -5.78
CA HIS A 96 -12.86 -10.92 -4.55
C HIS A 96 -11.69 -11.88 -4.57
N HIS A 97 -10.49 -11.37 -4.32
CA HIS A 97 -9.27 -12.16 -4.37
C HIS A 97 -8.43 -11.86 -3.14
N THR A 98 -7.91 -12.92 -2.53
CA THR A 98 -6.93 -12.84 -1.45
C THR A 98 -5.60 -13.28 -2.02
N GLU A 99 -4.68 -12.34 -2.18
CA GLU A 99 -3.30 -12.63 -2.54
C GLU A 99 -2.52 -12.93 -1.26
N ILE A 100 -2.07 -14.19 -1.15
CA ILE A 100 -1.39 -14.70 0.03
C ILE A 100 0.13 -14.51 -0.15
N ASN A 101 0.87 -14.37 0.95
CA ASN A 101 2.34 -14.39 0.97
C ASN A 101 2.99 -13.24 0.17
N LYS A 102 2.46 -12.03 0.32
CA LYS A 102 3.08 -10.82 -0.22
C LYS A 102 4.06 -10.27 0.77
N LYS A 103 5.27 -9.99 0.31
CA LYS A 103 6.31 -9.43 1.16
C LYS A 103 6.25 -7.91 1.18
N ILE A 104 6.34 -7.33 2.37
CA ILE A 104 6.58 -5.91 2.54
C ILE A 104 8.05 -5.66 2.27
N TYR A 105 8.31 -4.81 1.29
CA TYR A 105 9.64 -4.40 0.90
C TYR A 105 10.11 -3.21 1.74
N LYS A 106 9.33 -2.15 1.79
CA LYS A 106 9.65 -0.95 2.55
C LYS A 106 8.39 -0.38 3.14
N ILE A 107 8.45 0.04 4.39
CA ILE A 107 7.44 0.92 5.00
C ILE A 107 8.07 2.31 4.99
N GLY A 108 7.52 3.20 4.17
CA GLY A 108 8.02 4.56 4.00
C GLY A 108 7.15 5.54 4.74
N GLN A 109 7.78 6.49 5.42
CA GLN A 109 7.09 7.62 6.00
C GLN A 109 6.61 8.58 4.90
N GLY A 110 5.51 9.30 5.15
CA GLY A 110 5.00 10.35 4.27
C GLY A 110 5.85 11.61 4.29
N TYR A 111 5.30 12.71 3.78
CA TYR A 111 5.92 14.03 3.86
C TYR A 111 5.86 14.54 5.30
N LEU A 112 7.00 15.02 5.78
CA LEU A 112 7.16 15.51 7.14
C LEU A 112 7.56 16.97 7.09
N ILE A 113 7.00 17.74 8.01
CA ILE A 113 7.47 19.08 8.30
C ILE A 113 8.40 18.93 9.50
N LYS A 114 9.70 19.10 9.29
CA LYS A 114 10.68 19.24 10.38
C LYS A 114 11.30 20.63 10.25
N ASP A 115 11.34 21.37 11.35
CA ASP A 115 11.97 22.70 11.41
C ASP A 115 11.44 23.68 10.34
N GLY A 116 10.14 23.61 10.05
CA GLY A 116 9.47 24.44 9.03
C GLY A 116 9.80 24.07 7.57
N LYS A 117 10.64 23.05 7.33
CA LYS A 117 10.98 22.56 6.00
C LYS A 117 10.22 21.27 5.68
N LEU A 118 9.64 21.22 4.48
CA LEU A 118 8.94 20.05 3.98
C LEU A 118 9.95 19.03 3.44
N ILE A 119 10.20 17.97 4.20
CA ILE A 119 11.05 16.86 3.81
C ILE A 119 10.22 15.87 2.98
N LYS A 120 10.64 15.67 1.73
CA LYS A 120 10.02 14.75 0.76
C LYS A 120 10.85 13.49 0.47
N ASN A 121 12.01 13.38 1.13
CA ASN A 121 13.01 12.35 0.87
C ASN A 121 12.63 11.01 1.50
N ASN A 122 11.89 10.19 0.75
CA ASN A 122 11.37 8.91 1.24
C ASN A 122 11.84 7.71 0.38
N ALA A 123 12.54 7.98 -0.73
CA ALA A 123 12.99 6.96 -1.68
C ALA A 123 14.53 6.88 -1.84
N SER A 124 15.29 7.62 -1.04
CA SER A 124 16.72 7.38 -0.89
C SER A 124 17.00 6.01 -0.25
N THR A 125 18.19 5.49 -0.54
CA THR A 125 18.74 4.24 0.00
C THR A 125 20.20 4.48 0.37
N ASP A 126 20.82 3.59 1.13
CA ASP A 126 22.24 3.73 1.53
C ASP A 126 23.20 3.74 0.33
N TYR A 127 22.77 3.13 -0.79
CA TYR A 127 23.52 3.10 -2.05
C TYR A 127 23.17 4.26 -3.00
N ASP A 128 22.02 4.92 -2.80
CA ASP A 128 21.56 6.02 -3.65
C ASP A 128 21.22 7.24 -2.77
N LEU A 129 22.21 8.13 -2.69
CA LEU A 129 22.18 9.35 -1.90
C LEU A 129 21.35 10.48 -2.53
N SER A 130 20.76 10.26 -3.70
CA SER A 130 19.95 11.26 -4.38
C SER A 130 18.74 11.64 -3.52
N ASP A 131 18.51 12.93 -3.30
CA ASP A 131 17.29 13.40 -2.63
C ASP A 131 16.10 13.23 -3.57
N LYS A 132 15.30 12.18 -3.32
CA LYS A 132 14.14 11.85 -4.14
C LYS A 132 12.98 11.30 -3.32
N SER A 133 11.80 11.65 -3.80
CA SER A 133 10.54 11.13 -3.29
C SER A 133 10.16 9.82 -3.97
N ILE A 134 9.30 9.01 -3.34
CA ILE A 134 8.75 7.81 -3.98
C ILE A 134 7.89 8.13 -5.22
N ASN A 135 7.43 9.38 -5.31
CA ASN A 135 6.63 9.85 -6.42
C ASN A 135 7.50 9.97 -7.68
N PRO A 136 7.15 9.27 -8.78
CA PRO A 136 7.87 9.42 -10.03
C PRO A 136 7.69 10.85 -10.57
N LEU A 137 8.57 11.27 -11.48
CA LEU A 137 8.43 12.56 -12.15
C LEU A 137 7.05 12.69 -12.83
N GLY A 138 6.26 13.69 -12.41
CA GLY A 138 4.88 13.89 -12.86
C GLY A 138 3.81 13.11 -12.07
N GLY A 139 4.20 12.40 -11.02
CA GLY A 139 3.31 11.65 -10.13
C GLY A 139 2.88 10.29 -10.69
N PHE A 140 2.20 9.50 -9.88
CA PHE A 140 1.70 8.19 -10.30
C PHE A 140 0.54 8.36 -11.29
N VAL A 141 0.70 7.83 -12.50
CA VAL A 141 -0.32 7.93 -13.57
C VAL A 141 -1.68 7.45 -13.08
N TYR A 142 -2.71 8.29 -13.24
CA TYR A 142 -4.10 8.08 -12.77
C TYR A 142 -4.29 8.02 -11.24
N TYR A 143 -3.24 8.22 -10.44
CA TYR A 143 -3.35 8.32 -8.98
C TYR A 143 -3.06 9.74 -8.49
N GLY A 144 -1.90 10.29 -8.84
CA GLY A 144 -1.37 11.56 -8.33
C GLY A 144 -0.14 11.33 -7.45
N GLU A 145 0.13 12.27 -6.56
CA GLU A 145 1.23 12.19 -5.60
C GLU A 145 0.83 11.40 -4.34
N VAL A 146 1.77 10.64 -3.80
CA VAL A 146 1.68 9.98 -2.50
C VAL A 146 2.37 10.86 -1.47
N THR A 147 1.59 11.47 -0.58
CA THR A 147 2.07 12.37 0.47
C THR A 147 2.09 11.72 1.85
N ASN A 148 1.35 10.63 2.03
CA ASN A 148 1.19 9.95 3.32
C ASN A 148 2.14 8.74 3.41
N ASP A 149 2.16 8.10 4.58
CA ASP A 149 2.88 6.84 4.78
C ASP A 149 2.43 5.80 3.75
N PHE A 150 3.40 5.01 3.28
CA PHE A 150 3.16 4.03 2.23
C PHE A 150 3.85 2.70 2.53
N VAL A 151 3.33 1.65 1.91
CA VAL A 151 3.92 0.31 1.94
C VAL A 151 4.27 -0.08 0.52
N MET A 152 5.54 -0.43 0.30
CA MET A 152 5.98 -1.04 -0.94
C MET A 152 5.85 -2.56 -0.81
N LEU A 153 5.12 -3.19 -1.73
CA LEU A 153 4.88 -4.63 -1.74
C LEU A 153 5.58 -5.30 -2.92
N LYS A 154 6.00 -6.55 -2.71
CA LYS A 154 6.56 -7.38 -3.77
C LYS A 154 5.53 -7.71 -4.85
N GLY A 155 5.84 -7.33 -6.08
CA GLY A 155 5.10 -7.73 -7.28
C GLY A 155 3.88 -6.86 -7.55
N CYS A 156 2.89 -7.43 -8.24
CA CYS A 156 1.63 -6.76 -8.54
C CYS A 156 0.56 -7.06 -7.49
N MET A 157 -0.48 -6.22 -7.46
CA MET A 157 -1.64 -6.39 -6.60
C MET A 157 -2.94 -6.35 -7.42
N ALA A 158 -3.93 -7.13 -7.01
CA ALA A 158 -5.24 -7.18 -7.62
C ALA A 158 -5.94 -5.82 -7.56
N GLY A 159 -6.50 -5.42 -8.69
CA GLY A 159 -7.38 -4.27 -8.78
C GLY A 159 -6.89 -3.19 -9.72
N THR A 160 -7.49 -2.01 -9.59
CA THR A 160 -7.10 -0.81 -10.31
C THR A 160 -6.39 0.15 -9.37
N LYS A 161 -5.62 1.09 -9.92
CA LYS A 161 -5.12 2.25 -9.16
C LYS A 161 -6.30 2.93 -8.44
N LYS A 162 -6.04 3.56 -7.27
CA LYS A 162 -7.02 4.18 -6.36
C LYS A 162 -7.98 3.23 -5.64
N ARG A 163 -7.90 1.91 -5.89
CA ARG A 163 -8.75 0.94 -5.20
C ARG A 163 -8.24 0.69 -3.80
N ARG A 164 -9.16 0.67 -2.83
CA ARG A 164 -8.88 0.23 -1.47
C ARG A 164 -8.43 -1.24 -1.46
N LEU A 165 -7.36 -1.51 -0.74
CA LEU A 165 -6.89 -2.85 -0.41
C LEU A 165 -6.89 -3.02 1.11
N ASN A 166 -7.20 -4.24 1.56
CA ASN A 166 -7.12 -4.60 2.97
C ASN A 166 -5.88 -5.47 3.17
N LEU A 167 -4.97 -5.03 4.04
CA LEU A 167 -3.79 -5.79 4.40
C LEU A 167 -4.10 -6.59 5.67
N CYS A 168 -3.76 -7.87 5.68
CA CYS A 168 -3.93 -8.76 6.83
C CYS A 168 -2.62 -9.47 7.11
N LYS A 169 -2.32 -9.75 8.39
CA LYS A 169 -1.19 -10.60 8.73
C LYS A 169 -1.37 -12.00 8.12
N SER A 170 -0.25 -12.64 7.79
CA SER A 170 -0.27 -14.03 7.33
C SER A 170 -0.87 -14.91 8.43
N LEU A 171 -1.85 -15.74 8.07
CA LEU A 171 -2.42 -16.74 8.98
C LEU A 171 -1.42 -17.86 9.29
N LEU A 172 -0.55 -18.16 8.33
CA LEU A 172 0.43 -19.23 8.45
C LEU A 172 1.81 -18.63 8.78
N MET A 173 2.50 -19.27 9.71
CA MET A 173 3.90 -18.96 9.99
C MET A 173 4.75 -19.25 8.76
N GLN A 174 5.59 -18.29 8.37
CA GLN A 174 6.45 -18.43 7.20
C GLN A 174 7.80 -19.02 7.61
N THR A 175 8.14 -20.18 7.07
CA THR A 175 9.40 -20.88 7.36
C THR A 175 10.39 -20.84 6.20
N LYS A 176 9.92 -20.47 5.00
CA LYS A 176 10.75 -20.51 3.78
C LYS A 176 11.84 -19.44 3.83
N ARG A 177 13.06 -19.79 3.42
CA ARG A 177 14.21 -18.86 3.34
C ARG A 177 13.88 -17.57 2.59
N ARG A 178 13.18 -17.66 1.45
CA ARG A 178 12.74 -16.49 0.65
C ARG A 178 11.81 -15.54 1.42
N ALA A 179 11.03 -16.07 2.37
CA ALA A 179 10.14 -15.27 3.20
C ALA A 179 10.93 -14.53 4.29
N LEU A 180 11.89 -15.19 4.92
CA LEU A 180 12.68 -14.67 6.06
C LEU A 180 13.90 -13.82 5.66
N GLU A 181 14.27 -13.83 4.39
CA GLU A 181 15.31 -12.98 3.80
C GLU A 181 15.12 -11.50 4.18
N LYS A 182 16.17 -10.78 4.56
CA LYS A 182 16.09 -9.31 4.69
C LYS A 182 16.37 -8.68 3.33
N ILE A 183 15.65 -7.61 2.98
CA ILE A 183 15.77 -6.98 1.66
C ILE A 183 16.34 -5.59 1.78
N ASP A 184 17.56 -5.44 1.27
CA ASP A 184 18.24 -4.16 1.15
C ASP A 184 18.07 -3.60 -0.26
N PHE A 185 17.41 -2.44 -0.38
CA PHE A 185 17.22 -1.78 -1.67
C PHE A 185 18.48 -1.02 -2.06
N LYS A 186 19.03 -1.35 -3.23
CA LYS A 186 20.10 -0.55 -3.83
C LYS A 186 19.55 0.70 -4.51
N PHE A 187 18.41 0.58 -5.17
CA PHE A 187 17.87 1.64 -6.00
C PHE A 187 16.34 1.57 -6.06
N ILE A 188 15.70 2.74 -6.01
CA ILE A 188 14.26 2.90 -6.24
C ILE A 188 14.08 3.80 -7.45
N ASP A 189 13.41 3.29 -8.47
CA ASP A 189 13.21 4.03 -9.71
C ASP A 189 12.07 5.06 -9.58
N THR A 190 12.40 6.32 -9.83
CA THR A 190 11.54 7.51 -9.74
C THR A 190 11.36 8.19 -11.10
N THR A 191 11.74 7.52 -12.18
CA THR A 191 11.46 7.99 -13.54
C THR A 191 9.97 8.14 -13.80
N SER A 192 9.63 9.10 -14.67
CA SER A 192 8.26 9.27 -15.15
C SER A 192 7.68 7.97 -15.70
N LYS A 193 6.42 7.69 -15.36
CA LYS A 193 5.67 6.51 -15.80
C LYS A 193 4.57 6.82 -16.81
N PHE A 194 4.46 8.08 -17.25
CA PHE A 194 3.48 8.46 -18.28
C PHE A 194 3.89 7.91 -19.66
N ASP A 195 5.20 7.90 -19.94
CA ASP A 195 5.81 7.33 -21.14
C ASP A 195 7.18 6.70 -20.75
N HIS A 196 8.19 6.87 -21.61
CA HIS A 196 9.58 6.50 -21.36
C HIS A 196 10.29 7.59 -20.53
N GLY A 197 10.40 7.37 -19.23
CA GLY A 197 11.15 8.26 -18.34
C GLY A 197 12.65 7.95 -18.33
N HIS A 198 13.48 8.98 -18.56
CA HIS A 198 14.95 8.86 -18.54
C HIS A 198 15.62 9.49 -17.31
N PHE A 199 14.94 10.43 -16.64
CA PHE A 199 15.48 11.18 -15.52
C PHE A 199 14.85 10.74 -14.21
N GLN A 200 15.66 10.68 -13.15
CA GLN A 200 15.21 10.38 -11.79
C GLN A 200 14.70 11.62 -11.06
N THR A 201 15.43 12.74 -11.18
CA THR A 201 15.10 14.00 -10.51
C THR A 201 14.76 15.09 -11.52
N THR A 202 13.94 16.05 -11.09
CA THR A 202 13.65 17.26 -11.88
C THR A 202 14.89 18.09 -12.10
N GLU A 203 15.79 18.13 -11.11
CA GLU A 203 17.09 18.81 -11.18
C GLU A 203 17.99 18.18 -12.24
N GLY A 204 18.13 16.85 -12.24
CA GLY A 204 18.90 16.14 -13.27
C GLY A 204 18.35 16.38 -14.67
N LYS A 205 17.02 16.44 -14.82
CA LYS A 205 16.38 16.80 -16.10
C LYS A 205 16.68 18.24 -16.50
N LYS A 206 16.61 19.21 -15.58
CA LYS A 206 16.89 20.62 -15.85
C LYS A 206 18.36 20.83 -16.23
N ALA A 207 19.27 20.20 -15.51
CA ALA A 207 20.71 20.24 -15.81
C ALA A 207 21.01 19.68 -17.21
N PHE A 208 20.36 18.58 -17.60
CA PHE A 208 20.53 18.00 -18.93
C PHE A 208 19.92 18.86 -20.05
N MET A 209 18.70 19.37 -19.86
CA MET A 209 17.97 20.11 -20.90
C MET A 209 18.45 21.56 -21.06
N GLY A 210 19.19 22.10 -20.09
CA GLY A 210 19.60 23.50 -20.07
C GLY A 210 18.43 24.47 -19.78
N PRO A 211 18.70 25.79 -19.78
CA PRO A 211 17.68 26.81 -19.63
C PRO A 211 16.71 26.76 -20.82
N LYS A 212 15.42 26.57 -20.53
CA LYS A 212 14.38 26.69 -21.54
C LYS A 212 14.01 28.17 -21.69
N GLY A 213 14.03 28.68 -22.92
CA GLY A 213 13.58 30.03 -23.23
C GLY A 213 12.16 30.28 -22.70
N ALA A 214 11.94 31.50 -22.19
CA ALA A 214 10.68 31.95 -21.61
C ALA A 214 9.50 31.90 -22.59
#